data_AF-A0A8T4VEB5-F1
#
_entry.id   AF-A0A8T4VEB5-F1
#
_cell.length_a   1.000
_cell.length_b   1.000
_cell.length_c   1.000
_cell.angle_alpha   90.00
_cell.angle_beta   90.00
_cell.angle_gamma   90.00
#
_symmetry.space_group_name_H-M   'P 1'
#
loop_
_entity.id
_entity.type
_entity.pdbx_description
1 polymer ?
#
loop_
_entity_poly.entity_id
_entity_poly.type
_entity_poly.pdbx_seq_one_letter_code
_entity_poly.pdbx_strand_id
1 'polypeptide(L)' 'MSEGRCMRCAKQVEIQSGKEVVTKNKMRMMKGKCGKCGTTVCCMLGKAK' A
#
# COMPACT_ATOMS: atom_id res chain seq x y z
N MET A 1 -1.98 -12.31 -1.17
CA MET A 1 -2.66 -11.07 -1.61
C MET A 1 -2.20 -9.97 -0.68
N SER A 2 -1.78 -8.82 -1.20
CA SER A 2 -1.19 -7.78 -0.34
C SER A 2 -2.30 -7.02 0.37
N GLU A 3 -2.40 -7.20 1.68
CA GLU A 3 -3.38 -6.49 2.50
C GLU A 3 -2.79 -5.17 2.99
N GLY A 4 -3.55 -4.10 2.79
CA GLY A 4 -3.21 -2.75 3.21
C GLY A 4 -4.24 -2.22 4.17
N ARG A 5 -3.80 -1.46 5.17
CA ARG A 5 -4.75 -0.72 6.01
C ARG A 5 -5.22 0.51 5.24
N CYS A 6 -6.48 0.52 4.82
CA CYS A 6 -7.06 1.70 4.20
C CYS A 6 -7.43 2.70 5.30
N MET A 7 -6.79 3.87 5.30
CA MET A 7 -7.11 4.94 6.25
C MET A 7 -8.55 5.44 6.12
N ARG A 8 -9.17 5.28 4.94
CA ARG A 8 -10.56 5.64 4.68
C ARG A 8 -11.56 4.61 5.19
N CYS A 9 -11.25 3.32 5.05
CA CYS A 9 -12.10 2.24 5.55
C CYS A 9 -11.83 1.91 7.02
N ALA A 10 -10.74 2.46 7.59
CA ALA A 10 -10.17 2.13 8.89
C ALA A 10 -9.97 0.61 9.14
N LYS A 11 -9.97 -0.18 8.06
CA LYS A 11 -9.94 -1.65 8.04
C LYS A 11 -8.82 -2.13 7.14
N GLN A 12 -8.37 -3.35 7.38
CA GLN A 12 -7.56 -4.08 6.42
C GLN A 12 -8.42 -4.39 5.19
N VAL A 13 -7.85 -4.11 4.03
CA VAL A 13 -8.46 -4.32 2.72
C VAL A 13 -7.39 -4.85 1.79
N GLU A 14 -7.80 -5.60 0.79
CA GLU A 14 -6.88 -6.00 -0.27
C GLU A 14 -6.46 -4.80 -1.12
N ILE A 15 -5.17 -4.73 -1.38
CA ILE A 15 -4.55 -3.78 -2.31
C ILE A 15 -4.64 -4.38 -3.71
N GLN A 16 -5.56 -3.84 -4.50
CA GLN A 16 -5.63 -4.11 -5.93
C GLN A 16 -4.61 -3.26 -6.68
N SER A 17 -3.92 -3.84 -7.67
CA SER A 17 -2.90 -3.16 -8.47
C SER A 17 -1.77 -2.54 -7.62
N GLY A 18 -1.27 -3.28 -6.62
CA GLY A 18 -0.15 -2.85 -5.80
C GLY A 18 1.15 -2.81 -6.60
N LYS A 19 1.72 -1.62 -6.77
CA LYS A 19 3.06 -1.39 -7.30
C LYS A 19 4.03 -1.10 -6.17
N GLU A 20 5.13 -1.82 -6.13
CA GLU A 20 6.24 -1.48 -5.25
C GLU A 20 6.99 -0.26 -5.80
N VAL A 21 7.16 0.74 -4.95
CA VAL A 21 7.93 1.94 -5.22
C VAL A 21 8.99 2.08 -4.14
N VAL A 22 10.24 2.23 -4.57
CA VAL A 22 11.35 2.57 -3.68
C VAL A 22 11.55 4.06 -3.75
N THR A 23 11.34 4.75 -2.63
CA THR A 23 11.60 6.19 -2.53
C THR A 23 13.10 6.46 -2.37
N LYS A 24 13.54 7.68 -2.70
CA LYS A 24 14.94 8.13 -2.62
C LYS A 24 15.60 7.88 -1.26
N ASN A 25 14.83 7.82 -0.18
CA ASN A 25 15.30 7.52 1.17
C ASN A 25 15.44 6.01 1.46
N LYS A 26 15.61 5.18 0.41
CA LYS A 26 15.64 3.72 0.47
C LYS A 26 14.44 3.14 1.24
N MET A 27 13.24 3.66 1.03
CA MET A 27 12.04 3.17 1.72
C MET A 27 11.13 2.49 0.70
N ARG A 28 10.86 1.19 0.91
CA ARG A 28 9.95 0.42 0.06
C ARG A 28 8.52 0.67 0.50
N MET A 29 7.69 1.11 -0.43
CA MET A 29 6.26 1.27 -0.22
C MET A 29 5.52 0.54 -1.33
N MET A 30 4.47 -0.20 -0.97
CA MET A 30 3.52 -0.77 -1.91
C MET A 30 2.38 0.23 -2.09
N LYS A 31 2.32 0.88 -3.25
CA LYS A 31 1.25 1.78 -3.63
C LYS A 31 0.24 1.04 -4.51
N GLY A 32 -1.00 0.93 -4.08
CA GLY A 32 -2.07 0.40 -4.91
C GLY A 32 -3.41 1.05 -4.60
N LYS A 33 -4.49 0.41 -5.00
CA LYS A 33 -5.87 0.86 -4.75
C LYS A 33 -6.57 -0.07 -3.78
N CYS A 34 -7.37 0.49 -2.89
CA CYS A 34 -8.26 -0.28 -2.02
C CYS A 34 -9.35 -0.94 -2.87
N GLY A 35 -9.48 -2.27 -2.77
CA GLY A 35 -10.53 -3.01 -3.48
C GLY A 35 -11.97 -2.65 -3.06
N LYS A 36 -12.17 -1.99 -1.91
CA LYS A 36 -13.51 -1.57 -1.43
C LYS A 36 -13.93 -0.15 -1.78
N CYS A 37 -13.01 0.80 -1.75
CA CYS A 37 -13.35 2.23 -1.92
C CYS A 37 -12.56 2.93 -3.02
N GLY A 38 -11.71 2.19 -3.76
CA GLY A 38 -10.87 2.73 -4.83
C GLY A 38 -9.81 3.73 -4.38
N THR A 39 -9.71 4.00 -3.07
CA THR A 39 -8.76 4.97 -2.53
C THR A 39 -7.34 4.43 -2.64
N THR A 40 -6.40 5.30 -2.98
CA THR A 40 -4.98 4.96 -2.98
C THR A 40 -4.55 4.52 -1.58
N VAL A 41 -4.12 3.26 -1.48
CA VAL A 41 -3.60 2.68 -0.25
C VAL A 41 -2.11 2.45 -0.42
N CYS A 42 -1.36 2.84 0.60
CA CYS A 42 0.08 2.70 0.64
C CYS A 42 0.43 1.81 1.84
N CYS A 43 1.04 0.66 1.59
CA CYS A 43 1.59 -0.19 2.63
C CYS A 43 3.10 0.01 2.68
N MET A 44 3.66 0.45 3.80
CA MET A 44 5.11 0.54 3.94
C MET A 44 5.66 -0.86 4.15
N LEU A 45 6.52 -1.32 3.23
CA LEU A 45 7.15 -2.64 3.30
C LEU A 45 8.47 -2.60 4.11
N GLY A 46 8.88 -1.41 4.57
CA GLY A 46 10.08 -1.20 5.38
C GLY A 46 11.24 -0.54 4.62
N LYS A 47 12.42 -0.46 5.25
CA LYS A 47 13.64 0.05 4.60
C LYS A 47 14.11 -0.94 3.54
N ALA A 48 14.35 -0.46 2.33
CA ALA A 48 15.10 -1.17 1.30
C ALA A 48 16.52 -1.38 1.83
N LYS A 49 16.85 -2.64 2.15
CA LYS A 49 18.20 -3.04 2.50
C LYS A 49 19.15 -2.81 1.31
#